data_AF-A0A0B2QYW8-F1
#
_entry.id   AF-A0A0B2QYW8-F1
#
_cell.length_a   1.000
_cell.length_b   1.000
_cell.length_c   1.000
_cell.angle_alpha   90.00
_cell.angle_beta   90.00
_cell.angle_gamma   90.00
#
_symmetry.space_group_name_H-M   'P 1'
#
loop_
_entity.id
_entity.type
_entity.pdbx_description
1 polymer ?
#
loop_
_entity_poly.entity_id
_entity_poly.type
_entity_poly.pdbx_seq_one_letter_code
_entity_poly.pdbx_strand_id
1 'polypeptide(L)'
;MSEPPKPRLVICMGDIHGFITKLQILWSNLEASLDRSEFETATLIFLGDYCDRGPGTRHLIEFLVSLPSRYLLGGVVQRGRVREYAASREKVEWEDKDLVKAVPDDHKKFLADLVWVHEEDDVFVNTDDGVKCCKLIAVHAGLEKGKDLKEQLKLLKARDTRVPKVEALSGRKSVWDIPEELTASPSPWETPRRRLKADH
;
A
#
# COMPACT_ATOMS: atom_id res chain seq x y z
N MET A 1 -4.06 36.98 -4.22
CA MET A 1 -4.65 35.81 -3.53
C MET A 1 -3.88 34.60 -4.04
N SER A 2 -3.25 33.82 -3.17
CA SER A 2 -2.51 32.62 -3.59
C SER A 2 -3.51 31.54 -4.02
N GLU A 3 -3.24 30.87 -5.14
CA GLU A 3 -4.01 29.69 -5.56
C GLU A 3 -4.03 28.64 -4.43
N PRO A 4 -5.14 27.89 -4.26
CA PRO A 4 -5.17 26.80 -3.30
C PRO A 4 -4.09 25.77 -3.63
N PRO A 5 -3.45 25.15 -2.62
CA PRO A 5 -2.38 24.18 -2.86
C PRO A 5 -2.91 23.01 -3.68
N LYS A 6 -2.12 22.62 -4.70
CA LYS A 6 -2.43 21.48 -5.56
C LYS A 6 -2.51 20.21 -4.70
N PRO A 7 -3.51 19.33 -4.91
CA PRO A 7 -3.56 18.03 -4.26
C PRO A 7 -2.28 17.24 -4.46
N ARG A 8 -1.81 16.55 -3.41
CA ARG A 8 -0.64 15.67 -3.50
C ARG A 8 -0.96 14.47 -4.38
N LEU A 9 -0.04 14.13 -5.28
CA LEU A 9 -0.14 12.95 -6.12
C LEU A 9 0.01 11.66 -5.30
N VAL A 10 -0.89 10.70 -5.50
CA VAL A 10 -0.82 9.36 -4.90
C VAL A 10 -0.74 8.33 -6.01
N ILE A 11 0.27 7.44 -5.95
CA ILE A 11 0.50 6.39 -6.96
C ILE A 11 0.46 5.04 -6.25
N CYS A 12 -0.48 4.19 -6.66
CA CYS A 12 -0.57 2.81 -6.19
C CYS A 12 0.02 1.86 -7.23
N MET A 13 0.99 1.03 -6.84
CA MET A 13 1.64 0.04 -7.70
C MET A 13 1.22 -1.37 -7.29
N GLY A 14 0.74 -2.17 -8.25
CA GLY A 14 0.37 -3.57 -8.02
C GLY A 14 1.55 -4.52 -7.87
N ASP A 15 1.25 -5.82 -7.93
CA ASP A 15 2.20 -6.92 -7.74
C ASP A 15 3.39 -6.85 -8.73
N ILE A 16 4.60 -7.03 -8.20
CA ILE A 16 5.83 -6.92 -9.01
C ILE A 16 6.45 -8.30 -9.26
N HIS A 17 6.33 -9.24 -8.32
CA HIS A 17 6.75 -10.63 -8.41
C HIS A 17 8.17 -10.80 -8.96
N GLY A 18 9.17 -10.13 -8.38
CA GLY A 18 10.57 -10.28 -8.78
C GLY A 18 10.92 -9.73 -10.18
N PHE A 19 9.98 -9.10 -10.90
CA PHE A 19 10.24 -8.55 -12.24
C PHE A 19 10.80 -7.12 -12.17
N ILE A 20 12.05 -6.99 -11.71
CA ILE A 20 12.74 -5.70 -11.59
C ILE A 20 12.73 -4.88 -12.90
N THR A 21 12.87 -5.52 -14.06
CA THR A 21 12.85 -4.80 -15.35
C THR A 21 11.50 -4.13 -15.62
N LYS A 22 10.39 -4.77 -15.25
CA LYS A 22 9.06 -4.17 -15.37
C LYS A 22 8.90 -2.98 -14.43
N LEU A 23 9.41 -3.09 -13.20
CA LEU A 23 9.38 -2.00 -12.23
C LEU A 23 10.21 -0.80 -12.71
N GLN A 24 11.41 -1.03 -13.24
CA GLN A 24 12.27 0.03 -13.79
C GLN A 24 11.62 0.73 -14.98
N ILE A 25 11.01 -0.02 -15.91
CA ILE A 25 10.27 0.56 -17.04
C ILE A 25 9.10 1.40 -16.54
N LEU A 26 8.31 0.88 -15.58
CA LEU A 26 7.21 1.64 -14.97
C LEU A 26 7.72 2.92 -14.33
N TRP A 27 8.81 2.84 -13.56
CA TRP A 27 9.42 3.99 -12.91
C TRP A 27 9.85 5.07 -13.92
N SER A 28 10.58 4.68 -14.97
CA SER A 28 11.00 5.62 -16.02
C SER A 28 9.80 6.23 -16.76
N ASN A 29 8.74 5.47 -16.99
CA ASN A 29 7.51 6.00 -17.61
C ASN A 29 6.83 7.02 -16.70
N LEU A 30 6.83 6.81 -15.38
CA LEU A 30 6.28 7.77 -14.42
C LEU A 30 7.11 9.06 -14.39
N GLU A 31 8.43 8.95 -14.32
CA GLU A 31 9.34 10.11 -14.38
C GLU A 31 9.20 10.91 -15.68
N ALA A 32 8.92 10.24 -16.80
CA ALA A 32 8.74 10.90 -18.10
C ALA A 32 7.35 11.52 -18.28
N SER A 33 6.31 11.02 -17.61
CA SER A 33 4.92 11.44 -17.82
C SER A 33 4.41 12.43 -16.77
N LEU A 34 5.06 12.50 -15.61
CA LEU A 34 4.65 13.35 -14.49
C LEU A 34 5.56 14.57 -14.35
N ASP A 35 5.01 15.66 -13.82
CA ASP A 35 5.84 16.79 -13.40
C ASP A 35 6.81 16.35 -12.31
N ARG A 36 8.06 16.81 -12.41
CA ARG A 36 9.14 16.42 -11.49
C ARG A 36 8.84 16.81 -10.05
N SER A 37 8.29 18.01 -9.82
CA SER A 37 7.99 18.48 -8.47
C SER A 37 6.82 17.71 -7.84
N GLU A 38 5.85 17.29 -8.66
CA GLU A 38 4.76 16.43 -8.22
C GLU A 38 5.24 15.02 -7.89
N PHE A 39 6.10 14.44 -8.73
CA PHE A 39 6.62 13.10 -8.51
C PHE A 39 7.56 13.03 -7.29
N GLU A 40 8.40 14.05 -7.08
CA GLU A 40 9.30 14.14 -5.93
C GLU A 40 8.56 14.22 -4.59
N THR A 41 7.34 14.78 -4.59
CA THR A 41 6.47 14.93 -3.42
C THR A 41 5.31 13.94 -3.36
N ALA A 42 5.19 13.06 -4.36
CA ALA A 42 4.15 12.05 -4.43
C ALA A 42 4.28 11.03 -3.30
N THR A 43 3.14 10.50 -2.85
CA THR A 43 3.10 9.30 -2.01
C THR A 43 2.95 8.07 -2.90
N LEU A 44 3.93 7.19 -2.80
CA LEU A 44 3.95 5.91 -3.49
C LEU A 44 3.48 4.81 -2.53
N ILE A 45 2.55 3.98 -2.99
CA ILE A 45 1.97 2.87 -2.22
C ILE A 45 2.17 1.59 -3.04
N PHE A 46 2.98 0.67 -2.55
CA PHE A 46 3.22 -0.61 -3.20
C PHE A 46 2.30 -1.68 -2.62
N LEU A 47 1.33 -2.16 -3.39
CA LEU A 47 0.27 -3.07 -2.93
C LEU A 47 0.75 -4.47 -2.58
N GLY A 48 2.00 -4.83 -2.90
CA GLY A 48 2.61 -6.04 -2.38
C GLY A 48 3.31 -6.92 -3.38
N ASP A 49 3.48 -8.18 -2.97
CA ASP A 49 3.98 -9.28 -3.80
C ASP A 49 5.25 -8.95 -4.57
N TYR A 50 6.29 -8.59 -3.82
CA TYR A 50 7.64 -8.31 -4.32
C TYR A 50 8.38 -9.57 -4.76
N CYS A 51 8.06 -10.69 -4.12
CA CYS A 51 8.78 -11.95 -4.26
C CYS A 51 8.03 -12.92 -5.18
N ASP A 52 8.70 -14.03 -5.49
CA ASP A 52 8.21 -15.13 -6.32
C ASP A 52 8.05 -14.84 -7.81
N ARG A 53 8.02 -15.91 -8.62
CA ARG A 53 7.81 -15.96 -10.08
C ARG A 53 8.92 -15.33 -10.93
N GLY A 54 9.31 -14.09 -10.66
CA GLY A 54 10.35 -13.39 -11.41
C GLY A 54 11.77 -13.70 -10.91
N PRO A 55 12.79 -13.52 -11.76
CA PRO A 55 14.17 -13.89 -11.44
C PRO A 55 14.92 -12.85 -10.57
N GLY A 56 14.35 -11.65 -10.37
CA GLY A 56 15.06 -10.48 -9.88
C GLY A 56 14.69 -10.02 -8.47
N THR A 57 14.12 -10.87 -7.62
CA THR A 57 13.65 -10.47 -6.27
C THR A 57 14.71 -9.75 -5.44
N ARG A 58 15.97 -10.22 -5.45
CA ARG A 58 17.06 -9.54 -4.73
C ARG A 58 17.22 -8.08 -5.20
N HIS A 59 17.40 -7.88 -6.50
CA HIS A 59 17.59 -6.55 -7.09
C HIS A 59 16.35 -5.66 -6.92
N LEU A 60 15.16 -6.25 -6.89
CA LEU A 60 13.91 -5.56 -6.61
C LEU A 60 13.88 -5.03 -5.17
N ILE A 61 14.16 -5.86 -4.18
CA ILE A 61 14.20 -5.41 -2.79
C ILE A 61 15.32 -4.37 -2.60
N GLU A 62 16.48 -4.56 -3.23
CA GLU A 62 17.57 -3.58 -3.21
C GLU A 62 17.14 -2.22 -3.80
N PHE A 63 16.41 -2.23 -4.93
CA PHE A 63 15.81 -1.03 -5.49
C PHE A 63 14.85 -0.36 -4.51
N LEU A 64 13.92 -1.12 -3.90
CA LEU A 64 12.96 -0.57 -2.93
C LEU A 64 13.66 -0.01 -1.69
N VAL A 65 14.69 -0.67 -1.17
CA VAL A 65 15.50 -0.20 -0.04
C VAL A 65 16.21 1.13 -0.37
N SER A 66 16.63 1.30 -1.62
CA SER A 66 17.27 2.54 -2.08
C SER A 66 16.30 3.72 -2.25
N LEU A 67 14.99 3.46 -2.29
CA LEU A 67 13.99 4.53 -2.34
C LEU A 67 13.96 5.29 -1.01
N PRO A 68 13.85 6.63 -1.05
CA PRO A 68 13.62 7.40 0.17
C PRO A 68 12.43 6.88 0.97
N SER A 69 12.55 6.83 2.29
CA SER A 69 11.54 6.28 3.22
C SER A 69 10.15 6.91 3.08
N ARG A 70 10.06 8.15 2.56
CA ARG A 70 8.79 8.83 2.24
C ARG A 70 7.94 8.13 1.17
N TYR A 71 8.54 7.23 0.37
CA TYR A 71 7.89 6.53 -0.72
C TYR A 71 7.36 5.13 -0.35
N LEU A 72 7.49 4.71 0.91
CA LEU A 72 7.24 3.33 1.32
C LEU A 72 6.18 3.25 2.42
N LEU A 73 5.01 3.85 2.19
CA LEU A 73 3.95 3.88 3.19
C LEU A 73 3.06 2.63 3.23
N GLY A 74 3.27 1.61 2.40
CA GLY A 74 2.25 0.57 2.30
C GLY A 74 2.67 -0.72 1.68
N GLY A 75 3.91 -1.18 1.86
CA GLY A 75 4.29 -2.46 1.29
C GLY A 75 3.57 -3.62 1.98
N VAL A 76 2.61 -4.24 1.30
CA VAL A 76 1.81 -5.33 1.87
C VAL A 76 2.32 -6.67 1.39
N VAL A 77 2.89 -7.51 2.26
CA VAL A 77 3.34 -8.85 1.85
C VAL A 77 2.19 -9.84 1.89
N GLN A 78 1.91 -10.51 0.75
CA GLN A 78 1.10 -11.72 0.79
C GLN A 78 1.88 -12.84 1.47
N ARG A 79 1.27 -13.47 2.47
CA ARG A 79 1.83 -14.64 3.19
C ARG A 79 2.05 -15.87 2.29
N GLY A 80 1.82 -15.77 0.98
CA GLY A 80 1.81 -16.87 0.00
C GLY A 80 3.15 -17.59 -0.18
N ARG A 81 4.29 -16.96 0.12
CA ARG A 81 5.58 -17.66 0.23
C ARG A 81 6.65 -16.93 1.04
N VAL A 82 6.30 -15.81 1.66
CA VAL A 82 7.10 -15.21 2.73
C VAL A 82 6.76 -15.91 4.05
N ARG A 83 6.89 -17.24 4.09
CA ARG A 83 6.92 -17.99 5.35
C ARG A 83 8.18 -17.68 6.16
N GLU A 84 9.16 -17.06 5.52
CA GLU A 84 10.51 -16.99 6.04
C GLU A 84 10.92 -15.57 6.48
N TYR A 85 10.58 -14.49 5.76
CA TYR A 85 11.22 -13.20 6.03
C TYR A 85 10.58 -12.25 7.04
N ALA A 86 9.25 -12.32 7.26
CA ALA A 86 8.52 -11.28 7.99
C ALA A 86 7.85 -11.78 9.29
N ALA A 87 8.25 -12.95 9.81
CA ALA A 87 7.80 -13.38 11.12
C ALA A 87 8.69 -12.74 12.20
N SER A 88 8.06 -11.88 13.01
CA SER A 88 8.37 -11.51 14.39
C SER A 88 9.83 -11.48 14.87
N ARG A 89 10.17 -10.46 15.65
CA ARG A 89 11.37 -10.42 16.52
C ARG A 89 11.55 -11.65 17.44
N GLU A 90 10.60 -12.58 17.49
CA GLU A 90 10.77 -13.92 18.03
C GLU A 90 10.96 -14.95 16.91
N LYS A 91 12.15 -15.56 16.93
CA LYS A 91 12.60 -16.82 16.30
C LYS A 91 11.64 -17.45 15.29
N VAL A 92 11.84 -17.11 14.03
CA VAL A 92 11.45 -17.97 12.90
C VAL A 92 12.49 -19.09 12.82
N GLU A 93 12.07 -20.35 12.92
CA GLU A 93 12.87 -21.45 12.39
C GLU A 93 12.70 -21.42 10.87
N TRP A 94 13.72 -20.90 10.19
CA TRP A 94 13.81 -20.92 8.74
C TRP A 94 14.12 -22.35 8.30
N GLU A 95 13.41 -22.83 7.28
CA GLU A 95 13.61 -24.18 6.75
C GLU A 95 14.98 -24.26 6.04
N ASP A 96 15.47 -23.14 5.50
CA ASP A 96 16.79 -23.05 4.88
C ASP A 96 17.69 -22.00 5.58
N LYS A 97 18.56 -22.48 6.46
CA LYS A 97 19.53 -21.67 7.21
C LYS A 97 20.53 -20.92 6.30
N ASP A 98 20.73 -21.39 5.07
CA ASP A 98 21.67 -20.76 4.14
C ASP A 98 21.03 -19.57 3.42
N LEU A 99 19.72 -19.62 3.14
CA LEU A 99 18.98 -18.46 2.65
C LEU A 99 18.99 -17.29 3.63
N VAL A 100 18.75 -17.54 4.93
CA VAL A 100 18.76 -16.48 5.96
C VAL A 100 20.07 -15.72 6.01
N LYS A 101 21.18 -16.46 5.87
CA LYS A 101 22.53 -15.90 5.86
C LYS A 101 22.82 -15.12 4.59
N ALA A 102 22.27 -15.54 3.45
CA ALA A 102 22.48 -14.90 2.15
C ALA A 102 21.72 -13.56 2.01
N VAL A 103 20.68 -13.35 2.81
CA VAL A 103 19.85 -12.13 2.75
C VAL A 103 20.53 -10.98 3.49
N PRO A 104 20.76 -9.82 2.83
CA PRO A 104 21.29 -8.63 3.49
C PRO A 104 20.39 -8.15 4.62
N ASP A 105 20.99 -7.61 5.69
CA ASP A 105 20.23 -7.17 6.86
C ASP A 105 19.26 -6.01 6.55
N ASP A 106 19.62 -5.13 5.61
CA ASP A 106 18.72 -4.07 5.14
C ASP A 106 17.48 -4.63 4.42
N HIS A 107 17.60 -5.77 3.74
CA HIS A 107 16.46 -6.44 3.12
C HIS A 107 15.56 -7.08 4.19
N LYS A 108 16.15 -7.69 5.23
CA LYS A 108 15.39 -8.21 6.37
C LYS A 108 14.65 -7.09 7.08
N LYS A 109 15.32 -5.96 7.30
CA LYS A 109 14.74 -4.77 7.91
C LYS A 109 13.58 -4.23 7.07
N PHE A 110 13.79 -4.07 5.75
CA PHE A 110 12.72 -3.65 4.84
C PHE A 110 11.49 -4.55 4.97
N LEU A 111 11.66 -5.87 4.89
CA LEU A 111 10.56 -6.83 4.98
C LEU A 111 9.89 -6.82 6.37
N ALA A 112 10.64 -6.54 7.44
CA ALA A 112 10.13 -6.40 8.80
C ALA A 112 9.39 -5.07 9.03
N ASP A 113 9.65 -4.03 8.24
CA ASP A 113 9.01 -2.72 8.32
C ASP A 113 7.72 -2.65 7.48
N LEU A 114 7.43 -3.67 6.68
CA LEU A 114 6.23 -3.76 5.87
C LEU A 114 4.95 -3.81 6.71
N VAL A 115 3.94 -3.07 6.25
CA VAL A 115 2.63 -2.92 6.91
C VAL A 115 1.58 -3.77 6.20
N TRP A 116 0.61 -4.31 6.94
CA TRP A 116 -0.47 -5.08 6.31
C TRP A 116 -1.62 -4.21 5.80
N VAL A 117 -1.68 -2.97 6.28
CA VAL A 117 -2.66 -1.96 5.85
C VAL A 117 -2.02 -0.58 5.94
N HIS A 118 -2.30 0.26 4.95
CA HIS A 118 -2.02 1.69 4.98
C HIS A 118 -3.32 2.48 4.92
N GLU A 119 -3.41 3.56 5.68
CA GLU A 119 -4.53 4.48 5.67
C GLU A 119 -4.01 5.88 5.37
N GLU A 120 -4.66 6.56 4.42
CA GLU A 120 -4.34 7.92 4.04
C GLU A 120 -5.63 8.74 4.01
N ASP A 121 -5.66 9.85 4.72
CA ASP A 121 -6.76 10.81 4.65
C ASP A 121 -6.47 11.86 3.57
N ASP A 122 -7.50 12.62 3.18
CA ASP A 122 -7.39 13.74 2.23
C ASP A 122 -6.80 13.36 0.85
N VAL A 123 -7.16 12.18 0.33
CA VAL A 123 -6.77 11.75 -1.03
C VAL A 123 -7.80 12.22 -2.05
N PHE A 124 -7.34 12.91 -3.10
CA PHE A 124 -8.21 13.46 -4.14
C PHE A 124 -8.28 12.52 -5.34
N VAL A 125 -9.51 12.14 -5.72
CA VAL A 125 -9.77 11.21 -6.82
C VAL A 125 -10.69 11.87 -7.85
N ASN A 126 -10.32 11.78 -9.12
CA ASN A 126 -11.17 12.22 -10.22
C ASN A 126 -12.29 11.19 -10.43
N THR A 127 -13.54 11.63 -10.34
CA THR A 127 -14.73 10.83 -10.62
C THR A 127 -15.55 11.49 -11.73
N ASP A 128 -16.56 10.79 -12.25
CA ASP A 128 -17.47 11.36 -13.25
C ASP A 128 -18.22 12.60 -12.72
N ASP A 129 -18.42 12.70 -11.40
CA ASP A 129 -19.02 13.86 -10.71
C ASP A 129 -18.01 14.96 -10.38
N GLY A 130 -16.76 14.85 -10.83
CA GLY A 130 -15.66 15.74 -10.50
C GLY A 130 -14.70 15.19 -9.43
N VAL A 131 -13.88 16.06 -8.86
CA VAL A 131 -12.85 15.68 -7.88
C VAL A 131 -13.48 15.45 -6.51
N LYS A 132 -13.32 14.26 -5.93
CA LYS A 132 -13.77 13.92 -4.57
C LYS A 132 -12.57 13.77 -3.64
N CYS A 133 -12.72 14.28 -2.42
CA CYS A 133 -11.77 14.06 -1.34
C CYS A 133 -12.22 12.83 -0.53
N CYS A 134 -11.34 11.83 -0.41
CA CYS A 134 -11.66 10.52 0.12
C CYS A 134 -10.59 10.06 1.12
N LYS A 135 -10.99 9.14 2.00
CA LYS A 135 -10.06 8.30 2.73
C LYS A 135 -9.65 7.11 1.86
N LEU A 136 -8.36 6.83 1.80
CA LEU A 136 -7.78 5.68 1.11
C LEU A 136 -7.35 4.63 2.15
N ILE A 137 -7.74 3.38 1.91
CA ILE A 137 -7.28 2.21 2.66
C ILE A 137 -6.63 1.26 1.67
N ALA A 138 -5.31 1.08 1.76
CA ALA A 138 -4.56 0.16 0.93
C ALA A 138 -4.28 -1.13 1.70
N VAL A 139 -4.73 -2.24 1.12
CA VAL A 139 -4.54 -3.60 1.61
C VAL A 139 -4.39 -4.51 0.39
N HIS A 140 -3.56 -5.54 0.46
CA HIS A 140 -3.15 -6.30 -0.72
C HIS A 140 -4.30 -7.01 -1.45
N ALA A 141 -5.16 -7.74 -0.71
CA ALA A 141 -6.28 -8.44 -1.32
C ALA A 141 -7.60 -7.68 -1.15
N GLY A 142 -7.89 -7.18 0.06
CA GLY A 142 -9.11 -6.42 0.35
C GLY A 142 -9.56 -6.54 1.81
N LEU A 143 -10.83 -6.23 2.07
CA LEU A 143 -11.45 -6.34 3.40
C LEU A 143 -12.71 -7.20 3.32
N GLU A 144 -13.00 -7.96 4.36
CA GLU A 144 -14.11 -8.91 4.38
C GLU A 144 -15.45 -8.19 4.63
N LYS A 145 -16.50 -8.64 3.94
CA LYS A 145 -17.89 -8.24 4.23
C LYS A 145 -18.41 -8.88 5.52
N GLY A 146 -19.34 -8.19 6.18
CA GLY A 146 -20.03 -8.70 7.37
C GLY A 146 -19.16 -8.83 8.62
N LYS A 147 -17.92 -8.32 8.58
CA LYS A 147 -17.02 -8.21 9.73
C LYS A 147 -16.78 -6.74 10.05
N ASP A 148 -16.75 -6.43 11.34
CA ASP A 148 -16.48 -5.07 11.83
C ASP A 148 -15.17 -4.52 11.24
N LEU A 149 -15.26 -3.39 10.55
CA LEU A 149 -14.11 -2.79 9.87
C LEU A 149 -12.99 -2.43 10.86
N LYS A 150 -13.35 -1.91 12.04
CA LYS A 150 -12.38 -1.43 13.03
C LYS A 150 -11.60 -2.59 13.62
N GLU A 151 -12.23 -3.73 13.87
CA GLU A 151 -11.57 -4.96 14.28
C GLU A 151 -10.63 -5.49 13.20
N GLN A 152 -11.06 -5.51 11.93
CA GLN A 152 -10.20 -5.91 10.81
C GLN A 152 -8.94 -5.03 10.75
N LEU A 153 -9.09 -3.71 10.74
CA LEU A 153 -7.96 -2.77 10.68
C LEU A 153 -7.04 -2.90 11.91
N LYS A 154 -7.60 -3.14 13.10
CA LYS A 154 -6.81 -3.36 14.33
C LYS A 154 -5.93 -4.60 14.20
N LEU A 155 -6.44 -5.70 13.66
CA LEU A 155 -5.67 -6.93 13.46
C LEU A 155 -4.57 -6.74 12.42
N LEU A 156 -4.85 -6.01 11.33
CA LEU A 156 -3.86 -5.71 10.29
C LEU A 156 -2.73 -4.83 10.82
N LYS A 157 -3.06 -3.78 11.58
CA LYS A 157 -2.06 -2.91 12.23
C LYS A 157 -1.20 -3.67 13.25
N ALA A 158 -1.79 -4.62 13.97
CA ALA A 158 -1.07 -5.45 14.92
C ALA A 158 -0.18 -6.52 14.26
N ARG A 159 -0.36 -6.78 12.95
CA ARG A 159 0.33 -7.85 12.20
C ARG A 159 0.24 -9.20 12.93
N ASP A 160 -0.97 -9.56 13.35
CA ASP A 160 -1.20 -10.75 14.16
C ASP A 160 -0.88 -12.04 13.37
N THR A 161 0.28 -12.64 13.64
CA THR A 161 0.78 -13.83 12.94
C THR A 161 0.12 -15.13 13.40
N ARG A 162 -0.70 -15.10 14.47
CA ARG A 162 -1.38 -16.28 15.01
C ARG A 162 -2.49 -16.80 14.10
N VAL A 163 -3.05 -15.94 13.25
CA VAL A 163 -4.10 -16.31 12.29
C VAL A 163 -3.44 -17.00 11.10
N PRO A 164 -3.66 -18.30 10.81
CA PRO A 164 -2.89 -19.04 9.80
C PRO A 164 -3.09 -18.54 8.36
N LYS A 165 -4.26 -17.99 8.05
CA LYS A 165 -4.58 -17.39 6.76
C LYS A 165 -5.31 -16.07 6.99
N VAL A 166 -4.69 -14.97 6.59
CA VAL A 166 -5.27 -13.63 6.71
C VAL A 166 -6.00 -13.34 5.40
N GLU A 167 -7.34 -13.28 5.44
CA GLU A 167 -8.18 -13.05 4.25
C GLU A 167 -7.89 -11.70 3.60
N ALA A 168 -7.58 -10.67 4.40
CA ALA A 168 -7.21 -9.36 3.85
C ALA A 168 -5.94 -9.38 2.98
N LEU A 169 -5.09 -10.40 3.17
CA LEU A 169 -3.88 -10.60 2.38
C LEU A 169 -4.08 -11.67 1.31
N SER A 170 -4.91 -12.68 1.50
CA SER A 170 -4.93 -13.87 0.61
C SER A 170 -6.32 -14.27 0.11
N GLY A 171 -7.32 -13.46 0.46
CA GLY A 171 -8.70 -13.62 0.06
C GLY A 171 -8.88 -13.45 -1.45
N ARG A 172 -10.05 -13.86 -1.93
CA ARG A 172 -10.44 -13.71 -3.34
C ARG A 172 -11.81 -13.04 -3.39
N LYS A 173 -12.86 -13.82 -3.67
CA LYS A 173 -14.25 -13.32 -3.68
C LYS A 173 -14.69 -12.75 -2.33
N SER A 174 -14.13 -13.24 -1.23
CA SER A 174 -14.41 -12.77 0.14
C SER A 174 -14.06 -11.31 0.39
N VAL A 175 -13.12 -10.76 -0.38
CA VAL A 175 -12.52 -9.44 -0.16
C VAL A 175 -12.54 -8.56 -1.43
N TRP A 176 -13.28 -8.98 -2.46
CA TRP A 176 -13.29 -8.31 -3.77
C TRP A 176 -14.04 -6.97 -3.75
N ASP A 177 -15.16 -6.91 -3.04
CA ASP A 177 -15.98 -5.71 -2.98
C ASP A 177 -15.67 -4.88 -1.73
N ILE A 178 -15.95 -3.58 -1.81
CA ILE A 178 -15.86 -2.67 -0.68
C ILE A 178 -16.88 -3.08 0.41
N PRO A 179 -16.47 -3.23 1.69
CA PRO A 179 -17.39 -3.52 2.80
C PRO A 179 -18.47 -2.44 2.97
N GLU A 180 -19.65 -2.86 3.46
CA GLU A 180 -20.83 -1.99 3.61
C GLU A 180 -20.55 -0.70 4.41
N GLU A 181 -19.78 -0.83 5.51
CA GLU A 181 -19.36 0.27 6.37
C GLU A 181 -18.57 1.38 5.64
N LEU A 182 -17.90 1.04 4.52
CA LEU A 182 -17.15 1.98 3.69
C LEU A 182 -17.95 2.46 2.47
N THR A 183 -19.03 1.77 2.11
CA THR A 183 -19.93 2.17 1.00
C THR A 183 -21.07 3.09 1.44
N ALA A 184 -21.38 3.12 2.73
CA ALA A 184 -22.37 4.05 3.26
C ALA A 184 -21.89 5.50 3.04
N SER A 185 -22.63 6.26 2.24
CA SER A 185 -22.44 7.69 1.95
C SER A 185 -22.10 8.51 3.21
N PRO A 186 -21.37 9.64 3.09
CA PRO A 186 -20.76 10.32 4.22
C PRO A 186 -21.79 10.67 5.29
N SER A 187 -21.41 10.43 6.54
CA SER A 187 -22.11 10.93 7.71
C SER A 187 -22.29 12.47 7.65
N PRO A 188 -23.26 13.05 8.38
CA PRO A 188 -23.72 14.46 8.24
C PRO A 188 -22.70 15.58 8.48
N TRP A 189 -21.41 15.29 8.62
CA TRP A 189 -20.36 16.28 8.87
C TRP A 189 -19.75 16.88 7.61
N GLU A 190 -20.31 16.63 6.41
CA GLU A 190 -20.13 17.52 5.26
C GLU A 190 -20.58 18.93 5.64
N THR A 191 -19.67 19.64 6.28
CA THR A 191 -19.82 21.03 6.66
C THR A 191 -19.88 21.75 5.32
N PRO A 192 -20.87 22.59 5.03
CA PRO A 192 -20.87 23.36 3.81
C PRO A 192 -19.63 24.25 3.83
N ARG A 193 -18.55 23.84 3.13
CA ARG A 193 -17.51 24.79 2.78
C ARG A 193 -18.23 25.85 1.96
N ARG A 194 -18.27 27.06 2.52
CA ARG A 194 -18.96 28.24 2.00
C ARG A 194 -19.02 28.17 0.47
N ARG A 195 -20.23 28.12 -0.08
CA ARG A 195 -20.48 28.70 -1.40
C ARG A 195 -19.83 30.08 -1.35
N LEU A 196 -18.72 30.27 -2.04
CA LEU A 196 -18.34 31.60 -2.50
C LEU A 196 -19.47 31.99 -3.45
N LYS A 197 -20.45 32.71 -2.91
CA LYS A 197 -21.36 33.48 -3.75
C LYS A 197 -20.46 34.44 -4.52
N ALA A 198 -20.39 34.23 -5.82
CA ALA A 198 -20.07 35.32 -6.73
C ALA A 198 -21.28 36.26 -6.66
N ASP A 199 -21.20 37.24 -5.77
CA ASP A 199 -22.10 38.38 -5.76
C ASP A 199 -21.39 39.51 -6.54
N HIS A 200 -21.98 39.81 -7.71
CA HIS A 200 -21.91 41.01 -8.55
C HIS A 200 -20.66 41.21 -9.43
#